data_AF-A0AA35T463-F1
#
_entry.id   AF-A0AA35T463-F1
#
_cell.length_a   1.000
_cell.length_b   1.000
_cell.length_c   1.000
_cell.angle_alpha   90.00
_cell.angle_beta   90.00
_cell.angle_gamma   90.00
#
_symmetry.space_group_name_H-M   'P 1'
#
loop_
_entity.id
_entity.type
_entity.pdbx_description
1 polymer ?
#
loop_
_entity_poly.entity_id
_entity_poly.type
_entity_poly.pdbx_seq_one_letter_code
_entity_poly.pdbx_strand_id
1 'polypeptide(L)'
;MLCSSDKATVHIFSIKDQTLNKKLSLPAVGILSRAVSSYTESQWGLAQFSLAKEGQCVCAFSGSRSVVALCADGSCHKYTFTTDGNCSRDAFNMFLDMFDDHM
;
A
#
# COMPACT_ATOMS: atom_id res chain seq x y z
N MET A 1 1.77 9.14 -2.17
CA MET A 1 0.67 9.14 -1.18
C MET A 1 0.59 7.76 -0.55
N LEU A 2 0.26 7.67 0.73
CA LEU A 2 -0.03 6.43 1.44
C LEU A 2 -1.47 6.46 1.96
N CYS A 3 -2.11 5.31 1.97
CA CYS A 3 -3.42 5.11 2.57
C CYS A 3 -3.47 3.74 3.22
N SER A 4 -3.96 3.67 4.47
CA SER A 4 -4.37 2.42 5.10
C SER A 4 -5.87 2.25 4.96
N SER A 5 -6.29 1.01 4.70
CA SER A 5 -7.71 0.64 4.55
C SER A 5 -8.22 -0.11 5.79
N ASP A 6 -9.53 -0.17 5.96
CA ASP A 6 -10.22 -0.97 6.97
C ASP A 6 -9.99 -2.48 6.81
N LYS A 7 -9.68 -2.93 5.59
CA LYS A 7 -9.27 -4.31 5.25
C LYS A 7 -7.81 -4.64 5.58
N ALA A 8 -7.18 -3.82 6.42
CA ALA A 8 -5.77 -3.95 6.80
C ALA A 8 -4.80 -4.04 5.60
N THR A 9 -5.11 -3.31 4.54
CA THR A 9 -4.20 -3.11 3.40
C THR A 9 -3.60 -1.72 3.45
N VAL A 10 -2.34 -1.61 3.02
CA VAL A 10 -1.68 -0.32 2.81
C VAL A 10 -1.41 -0.15 1.32
N HIS A 11 -1.83 0.98 0.78
CA HIS A 11 -1.68 1.33 -0.63
C HIS A 11 -0.69 2.48 -0.80
N ILE A 12 0.20 2.33 -1.78
CA ILE A 12 1.23 3.31 -2.13
C ILE A 12 0.93 3.84 -3.53
N PHE A 13 0.84 5.15 -3.68
CA PHE A 13 0.61 5.82 -4.97
C PHE A 13 1.73 6.79 -5.29
N SER A 14 2.25 6.73 -6.52
CA SER A 14 3.10 7.76 -7.09
C SER A 14 2.23 8.90 -7.61
N ILE A 15 2.38 10.10 -7.03
CA ILE A 15 1.61 11.28 -7.43
C ILE A 15 2.35 12.08 -8.50
N LYS A 16 3.68 12.17 -8.41
CA LYS A 16 4.51 12.95 -9.34
C LYS A 16 4.65 12.24 -10.69
N ASP A 17 4.89 10.93 -10.66
CA ASP A 17 5.01 10.11 -11.85
C ASP A 17 3.97 8.99 -11.81
N GLN A 18 2.81 9.24 -12.40
CA GLN A 18 1.69 8.30 -12.40
C GLN A 18 1.91 7.10 -13.33
N THR A 19 2.96 7.11 -14.18
CA THR A 19 3.28 5.96 -15.03
C THR A 19 3.74 4.75 -14.22
N LEU A 20 4.24 4.99 -13.00
CA LEU A 20 4.65 3.97 -12.05
C LEU A 20 3.47 3.30 -11.32
N ASN A 21 2.26 3.87 -11.38
CA ASN A 21 1.08 3.24 -10.82
C ASN A 21 0.58 2.14 -11.75
N LYS A 22 0.20 0.98 -11.20
CA LYS A 22 -0.39 -0.10 -11.99
C LYS A 22 -1.70 0.37 -12.62
N LYS A 23 -1.84 0.17 -13.93
CA LYS A 23 -3.02 0.54 -14.74
C LYS A 23 -3.73 -0.71 -15.23
N LEU A 24 -5.06 -0.70 -15.15
CA LEU A 24 -5.89 -1.61 -15.94
C LEU A 24 -6.19 -0.92 -17.27
N SER A 25 -5.42 -1.27 -18.30
CA SER A 25 -5.71 -0.87 -19.68
C SER A 25 -6.64 -1.93 -20.27
N LEU A 26 -7.90 -1.58 -20.50
CA LEU A 26 -8.77 -2.40 -21.34
C LEU A 26 -8.25 -2.23 -22.78
N PRO A 27 -7.77 -3.30 -23.45
CA PRO A 27 -7.31 -3.18 -24.82
C PRO A 27 -8.49 -2.75 -25.70
N ALA A 28 -8.34 -1.58 -26.33
CA ALA A 28 -9.35 -1.02 -27.22
C ALA A 28 -9.48 -1.90 -28.47
N VAL A 29 -10.52 -2.74 -28.53
CA VAL A 29 -10.89 -3.50 -29.73
C VAL A 29 -11.90 -2.67 -30.52
N GLY A 30 -11.47 -2.10 -31.65
CA GLY A 30 -12.36 -1.56 -32.68
C GLY A 30 -12.53 -0.03 -32.74
N ILE A 31 -13.05 0.41 -33.89
CA ILE A 31 -13.15 1.81 -34.37
C ILE A 31 -14.07 2.69 -33.48
N LEU A 32 -14.91 2.07 -32.64
CA LEU A 32 -15.86 2.76 -31.74
C LEU A 32 -15.24 3.24 -30.41
N SER A 33 -14.01 2.85 -30.08
CA SER A 33 -13.35 3.17 -28.81
C SER A 33 -12.76 4.59 -28.74
N ARG A 34 -12.52 5.24 -29.90
CA ARG A 34 -11.85 6.56 -29.97
C ARG A 34 -12.69 7.72 -29.42
N ALA A 35 -13.98 7.51 -29.19
CA ALA A 35 -14.89 8.49 -28.59
C ALA A 35 -15.11 8.29 -27.08
N VAL A 36 -14.67 7.16 -26.49
CA VAL A 36 -14.96 6.79 -25.08
C VAL A 36 -13.68 6.61 -24.23
N SER A 37 -12.51 6.64 -24.86
CA SER A 37 -11.21 6.29 -24.25
C SER A 37 -10.59 7.35 -23.32
N SER A 38 -11.35 8.35 -22.85
CA SER A 38 -10.77 9.46 -22.06
C SER A 38 -10.99 9.35 -20.54
N TYR A 39 -11.95 8.52 -20.07
CA TYR A 39 -12.48 8.71 -18.72
C TYR A 39 -12.17 7.65 -17.67
N THR A 40 -11.56 6.51 -18.00
CA THR A 40 -11.46 5.44 -16.98
C THR A 40 -10.24 4.54 -17.17
N GLU A 41 -9.03 5.10 -17.07
CA GLU A 41 -7.89 4.29 -16.63
C GLU A 41 -7.95 4.20 -15.10
N SER A 42 -8.49 3.11 -14.56
CA SER A 42 -8.40 2.83 -13.13
C SER A 42 -6.94 2.56 -12.77
N GLN A 43 -6.32 3.47 -12.00
CA GLN A 43 -5.00 3.28 -11.41
C GLN A 43 -5.16 2.69 -10.01
N TRP A 44 -4.59 1.50 -9.77
CA TRP A 44 -4.80 0.73 -8.53
C TRP A 44 -3.76 1.06 -7.45
N GLY A 45 -2.66 1.71 -7.85
CA GLY A 45 -1.54 2.08 -7.00
C GLY A 45 -0.20 1.55 -7.53
N LEU A 46 0.90 2.12 -7.04
CA LEU A 46 2.26 1.68 -7.31
C LEU A 46 2.52 0.32 -6.66
N ALA A 47 2.21 0.20 -5.38
CA ALA A 47 2.32 -1.05 -4.65
C ALA A 47 1.27 -1.15 -3.54
N GLN A 48 1.02 -2.38 -3.09
CA GLN A 48 0.16 -2.64 -1.95
C GLN A 48 0.66 -3.85 -1.17
N PHE A 49 0.34 -3.90 0.12
CA PHE A 49 0.53 -5.08 0.94
C PHE A 49 -0.60 -5.20 1.97
N SER A 50 -0.90 -6.43 2.36
CA SER A 50 -1.83 -6.74 3.44
C SER A 50 -1.06 -6.97 4.73
N LEU A 51 -1.60 -6.44 5.82
CA LEU A 51 -1.18 -6.75 7.17
C LEU A 51 -1.88 -8.05 7.59
N ALA A 52 -1.17 -8.91 8.33
CA ALA A 52 -1.62 -10.27 8.61
C ALA A 52 -2.94 -10.37 9.40
N LYS A 53 -3.34 -9.29 10.07
CA LYS A 53 -4.52 -9.24 10.92
C LYS A 53 -5.34 -8.01 10.56
N GLU A 54 -6.66 -8.20 10.45
CA GLU A 54 -7.59 -7.10 10.28
C GLU A 54 -7.55 -6.19 11.52
N GLY A 55 -7.39 -4.89 11.32
CA GLY A 55 -7.21 -3.92 12.39
C GLY A 55 -7.00 -2.52 11.87
N GLN A 56 -7.31 -1.53 12.72
CA GLN A 56 -7.05 -0.12 12.42
C GLN A 56 -5.55 0.13 12.50
N CYS A 57 -4.96 0.63 11.41
CA CYS A 57 -3.56 0.98 11.37
C CYS A 57 -3.37 2.37 10.76
N VAL A 58 -2.35 3.08 11.24
CA VAL A 58 -1.84 4.30 10.62
C VAL A 58 -0.55 3.97 9.87
N CYS A 59 -0.33 4.60 8.73
CA CYS A 59 0.86 4.36 7.92
C CYS A 59 1.64 5.64 7.64
N ALA A 60 2.97 5.52 7.56
CA ALA A 60 3.86 6.63 7.26
C ALA A 60 5.03 6.17 6.37
N PHE A 61 5.63 7.11 5.65
CA PHE A 61 6.92 6.89 4.98
C PHE A 61 8.04 6.96 6.02
N SER A 62 8.87 5.91 6.09
CA SER A 62 10.06 5.87 6.96
C SER A 62 11.36 6.17 6.19
N GLY A 63 11.27 6.28 4.86
CA GLY A 63 12.40 6.53 3.97
C GLY A 63 11.93 6.70 2.52
N SER A 64 12.86 6.76 1.58
CA SER A 64 12.55 6.99 0.15
C SER A 64 11.76 5.85 -0.50
N ARG A 65 11.99 4.62 -0.05
CA ARG A 65 11.36 3.37 -0.55
C ARG A 65 10.91 2.46 0.58
N SER A 66 10.61 3.05 1.74
CA SER A 66 10.17 2.30 2.91
C SER A 66 8.98 2.97 3.59
N VAL A 67 8.12 2.12 4.15
CA VAL A 67 6.92 2.52 4.88
C VAL A 67 6.84 1.77 6.19
N VAL A 68 6.15 2.35 7.15
CA VAL A 68 5.81 1.73 8.42
C VAL A 68 4.30 1.79 8.62
N ALA A 69 3.73 0.70 9.14
CA ALA A 69 2.34 0.61 9.56
C ALA A 69 2.31 0.30 11.06
N LEU A 70 1.64 1.15 11.84
CA LEU A 70 1.40 0.98 13.26
C LEU A 70 -0.06 0.63 13.47
N CYS A 71 -0.33 -0.51 14.10
CA CYS A 71 -1.67 -1.03 14.27
C CYS A 71 -2.14 -0.94 15.72
N ALA A 72 -3.46 -0.84 15.91
CA ALA A 72 -4.10 -0.72 17.22
C ALA A 72 -3.85 -1.95 18.12
N ASP A 73 -3.48 -3.09 17.55
CA ASP A 73 -3.11 -4.30 18.29
C ASP A 73 -1.69 -4.26 18.87
N GLY A 74 -0.96 -3.16 18.69
CA GLY A 74 0.41 -3.02 19.18
C GLY A 74 1.47 -3.54 18.22
N SER A 75 1.09 -3.95 17.01
CA SER A 75 2.03 -4.40 16.00
C SER A 75 2.57 -3.24 15.16
N CYS A 76 3.86 -3.29 14.87
CA CYS A 76 4.57 -2.37 13.98
C CYS A 76 5.18 -3.18 12.83
N HIS A 77 4.84 -2.82 11.60
CA HIS A 77 5.33 -3.48 10.39
C HIS A 77 6.08 -2.50 9.52
N LYS A 78 7.32 -2.81 9.17
CA LYS A 78 8.11 -2.04 8.20
C LYS A 78 8.18 -2.80 6.89
N TYR A 79 7.90 -2.11 5.80
CA TYR A 79 7.99 -2.65 4.45
C TYR A 79 8.89 -1.79 3.58
N THR A 80 9.59 -2.43 2.66
CA THR A 80 10.28 -1.78 1.55
C THR A 80 9.52 -2.04 0.26
N PHE A 81 9.48 -1.06 -0.64
CA PHE A 81 8.80 -1.19 -1.93
C PHE A 81 9.69 -0.75 -3.09
N THR A 82 9.47 -1.35 -4.25
CA THR A 82 10.20 -1.04 -5.48
C THR A 82 9.30 -0.29 -6.48
N THR A 83 9.91 0.36 -7.47
CA THR A 83 9.19 1.12 -8.51
C THR A 83 8.39 0.24 -9.46
N ASP A 84 8.77 -1.03 -9.55
CA ASP A 84 8.08 -2.13 -10.23
C ASP A 84 6.87 -2.66 -9.44
N GLY A 85 6.63 -2.12 -8.24
CA GLY A 85 5.43 -2.37 -7.46
C GLY A 85 5.49 -3.63 -6.58
N ASN A 86 6.68 -4.15 -6.31
CA ASN A 86 6.90 -5.20 -5.32
C ASN A 86 7.00 -4.60 -3.92
N CYS A 87 6.58 -5.37 -2.92
CA CYS A 87 6.68 -5.03 -1.50
C CYS A 87 7.22 -6.22 -0.72
N SER A 88 8.15 -5.97 0.19
CA SER A 88 8.71 -6.98 1.09
C SER A 88 8.71 -6.44 2.52
N ARG A 89 8.36 -7.30 3.48
CA ARG A 89 8.44 -6.95 4.90
C ARG A 89 9.91 -6.93 5.33
N ASP A 90 10.35 -5.80 5.84
CA ASP A 90 11.71 -5.55 6.33
C ASP A 90 11.83 -5.84 7.82
N ALA A 91 10.84 -5.41 8.62
CA ALA A 91 10.82 -5.64 10.06
C ALA A 91 9.39 -5.80 10.59
N PHE A 92 9.28 -6.47 11.74
CA PHE A 92 8.05 -6.63 12.51
C PHE A 92 8.38 -6.54 14.00
N ASN A 93 7.57 -5.81 14.77
CA ASN A 93 7.71 -5.71 16.22
C ASN A 93 6.35 -5.64 16.90
N MET A 94 6.26 -6.12 18.15
CA MET A 94 5.10 -5.96 19.03
C MET A 94 5.52 -5.09 20.22
N PHE A 95 4.79 -4.01 20.52
CA PHE A 95 5.18 -3.06 21.58
C PHE A 95 4.21 -2.99 22.77
N LEU A 96 3.05 -3.64 22.69
CA LEU A 96 2.08 -3.69 23.80
C LEU A 96 2.28 -4.89 24.74
N ASP A 97 2.93 -5.97 24.30
CA ASP A 97 3.15 -7.19 25.09
C ASP A 97 4.34 -7.10 26.08
N MET A 98 4.92 -5.92 26.32
CA MET A 98 6.15 -5.77 27.11
C MET A 98 5.95 -5.49 28.61
N PHE A 99 4.78 -5.77 29.20
CA PHE A 99 4.52 -5.51 30.62
C PHE A 99 3.75 -6.64 31.32
N ASP A 100 4.31 -7.85 31.34
CA ASP A 100 3.99 -8.81 32.40
C ASP A 100 5.23 -9.05 33.27
N ASP A 101 5.67 -7.98 33.93
CA ASP A 101 6.59 -8.08 35.07
C ASP A 101 5.75 -8.56 36.27
N HIS A 102 5.55 -9.88 36.37
CA HIS A 102 5.06 -10.50 37.59
C HIS A 102 6.06 -10.22 38.74
N MET A 103 5.68 -9.34 39.66
CA MET A 103 6.27 -9.22 41.01
C MET A 103 5.82 -10.38 41.91
#